data_AF-A0A386PRU3-F1
#
_entry.id   AF-A0A386PRU3-F1
#
_cell.length_a   1.000
_cell.length_b   1.000
_cell.length_c   1.000
_cell.angle_alpha   90.00
_cell.angle_beta   90.00
_cell.angle_gamma   90.00
#
_symmetry.space_group_name_H-M   'P 1'
#
loop_
_entity.id
_entity.type
_entity.pdbx_description
1 polymer ?
#
loop_
_entity_poly.entity_id
_entity_poly.type
_entity_poly.pdbx_seq_one_letter_code
_entity_poly.pdbx_strand_id
1 'polypeptide(L)'
;MSKVKTNNLLTPAQAAKDLGISVATLRKYSLIVEKTTENSQYFERNSQNNRLYTQKNIEDFKEMVKLSHGPKMTLETAAIQIYPTTDVKSESKAKQSDEVTELQTTVAKLESENKKRELTIKELQQELADAQKSKEQLQAELTTLKQQAEEKAENTSVKKDENIKERVNEKVNDDKKGHWWNKFMS
;
A
#
# COMPACT_ATOMS: atom_id res chain seq x y z
N MET A 1 -9.48 -27.88 -56.65
CA MET A 1 -10.30 -28.58 -55.65
C MET A 1 -9.79 -28.25 -54.26
N SER A 2 -10.26 -27.14 -53.69
CA SER A 2 -9.92 -26.71 -52.34
C SER A 2 -10.57 -27.66 -51.33
N LYS A 3 -9.78 -28.30 -50.48
CA LYS A 3 -10.26 -29.07 -49.33
C LYS A 3 -11.04 -28.12 -48.42
N VAL A 4 -12.36 -28.17 -48.51
CA VAL A 4 -13.25 -27.54 -47.52
C VAL A 4 -12.86 -28.15 -46.17
N LYS A 5 -12.30 -27.33 -45.28
CA LYS A 5 -12.12 -27.71 -43.88
C LYS A 5 -13.53 -28.00 -43.36
N THR A 6 -13.90 -29.27 -43.26
CA THR A 6 -15.08 -29.66 -42.49
C THR A 6 -14.82 -29.19 -41.07
N ASN A 7 -15.48 -28.11 -40.65
CA ASN A 7 -15.46 -27.71 -39.25
C ASN A 7 -15.93 -28.94 -38.46
N ASN A 8 -15.03 -29.54 -37.67
CA ASN A 8 -15.36 -30.69 -36.85
C ASN A 8 -16.31 -30.22 -35.75
N LEU A 9 -17.61 -30.32 -36.04
CA LEU A 9 -18.69 -30.02 -35.14
C LEU A 9 -18.90 -31.21 -34.19
N LEU A 10 -18.64 -30.99 -32.92
CA LEU A 10 -18.79 -31.96 -31.85
C LEU A 10 -20.22 -31.95 -31.33
N THR A 11 -20.76 -33.14 -31.09
CA THR A 11 -22.04 -33.30 -30.39
C THR A 11 -21.90 -32.92 -28.92
N PRO A 12 -23.00 -32.62 -28.20
CA PRO A 12 -22.94 -32.28 -26.77
C PRO A 12 -22.27 -33.36 -25.92
N ALA A 13 -22.43 -34.64 -26.29
CA ALA A 13 -21.80 -35.75 -25.58
C ALA A 13 -20.28 -35.77 -25.75
N GLN A 14 -19.78 -35.50 -26.96
CA GLN A 14 -18.35 -35.44 -27.26
C GLN A 14 -17.71 -34.20 -26.61
N ALA A 15 -18.32 -33.04 -26.79
CA ALA A 15 -17.87 -31.78 -26.20
C ALA A 15 -17.78 -31.87 -24.66
N ALA A 16 -18.78 -32.47 -24.01
CA ALA A 16 -18.78 -32.66 -22.56
C ALA A 16 -17.66 -33.63 -22.10
N LYS A 17 -17.42 -34.69 -22.87
CA LYS A 17 -16.31 -35.63 -22.62
C LYS A 17 -14.95 -34.94 -22.69
N ASP A 18 -14.74 -34.08 -23.68
CA ASP A 18 -13.48 -33.35 -23.87
C ASP A 18 -13.23 -32.27 -22.80
N LEU A 19 -14.32 -31.74 -22.24
CA LEU A 19 -14.29 -30.80 -21.11
C LEU A 19 -14.20 -31.51 -19.75
N GLY A 20 -14.41 -32.84 -19.69
CA GLY A 20 -14.48 -33.58 -18.43
C GLY A 20 -15.70 -33.22 -17.57
N ILE A 21 -16.79 -32.74 -18.16
CA ILE A 21 -18.02 -32.32 -17.45
C ILE A 21 -19.23 -33.14 -17.87
N SER A 22 -20.33 -33.01 -17.12
CA SER A 22 -21.60 -33.61 -17.53
C SER A 22 -22.22 -32.85 -18.72
N VAL A 23 -22.99 -33.55 -19.56
CA VAL A 23 -23.76 -32.93 -20.67
C VAL A 23 -24.73 -31.87 -20.14
N ALA A 24 -25.30 -32.08 -18.95
CA ALA A 24 -26.17 -31.10 -18.30
C ALA A 24 -25.42 -29.81 -17.93
N THR A 25 -24.19 -29.92 -17.44
CA THR A 25 -23.32 -28.77 -17.12
C THR A 25 -22.97 -27.99 -18.39
N LEU A 26 -22.58 -28.69 -19.47
CA LEU A 26 -22.31 -28.05 -20.77
C LEU A 26 -23.54 -27.29 -21.29
N ARG A 27 -24.74 -27.86 -21.11
CA ARG A 27 -25.99 -27.20 -21.50
C ARG A 27 -26.23 -25.91 -20.71
N LYS A 28 -25.93 -25.90 -19.41
CA LYS A 28 -26.02 -24.69 -18.56
C LYS A 28 -25.04 -23.62 -19.04
N TYR A 29 -23.79 -23.99 -19.31
CA TYR A 29 -22.79 -23.05 -19.83
C TYR A 29 -23.20 -22.48 -21.18
N SER A 30 -23.72 -23.31 -22.07
CA SER A 30 -24.21 -22.84 -23.37
C SER A 30 -25.37 -21.86 -23.24
N LEU A 31 -26.29 -22.08 -22.29
CA LEU A 31 -27.39 -21.16 -22.00
C LEU A 31 -26.89 -19.81 -21.46
N ILE A 32 -25.87 -19.83 -20.60
CA ILE A 32 -25.23 -18.61 -20.11
C ILE A 32 -24.68 -17.82 -21.29
N VAL A 33 -23.93 -18.46 -22.18
CA VAL A 33 -23.36 -17.81 -23.37
C VAL A 33 -24.47 -17.21 -24.24
N GLU A 34 -25.48 -17.99 -24.63
CA GLU A 34 -26.61 -17.52 -25.44
C GLU A 34 -27.33 -16.32 -24.81
N LYS A 35 -27.50 -16.33 -23.48
CA LYS A 35 -28.10 -15.23 -22.71
C LYS A 35 -27.20 -13.99 -22.69
N THR A 36 -25.90 -14.17 -22.44
CA THR A 36 -24.95 -13.05 -22.32
C THR A 36 -24.61 -12.42 -23.67
N THR A 37 -24.65 -13.19 -24.75
CA THR A 37 -24.39 -12.67 -26.11
C THR A 37 -25.64 -12.15 -26.79
N GLU A 38 -26.80 -12.22 -26.13
CA GLU A 38 -28.14 -11.96 -26.69
C GLU A 38 -28.41 -12.72 -28.00
N ASN A 39 -27.71 -13.84 -28.20
CA ASN A 39 -27.77 -14.65 -29.42
C ASN A 39 -28.22 -16.06 -29.06
N SER A 40 -29.52 -16.30 -29.20
CA SER A 40 -30.14 -17.62 -28.94
C SER A 40 -29.66 -18.73 -29.89
N GLN A 41 -29.03 -18.35 -31.01
CA GLN A 41 -28.46 -19.25 -32.01
C GLN A 41 -26.93 -19.10 -32.08
N TYR A 42 -26.28 -18.78 -30.95
CA TYR A 42 -24.83 -18.64 -30.87
C TYR A 42 -24.10 -19.92 -31.29
N PHE A 43 -24.64 -21.07 -30.89
CA PHE A 43 -24.13 -22.37 -31.29
C PHE A 43 -24.91 -22.90 -32.49
N GLU A 44 -24.20 -23.49 -33.45
CA GLU A 44 -24.83 -24.21 -34.54
C GLU A 44 -25.72 -25.33 -34.00
N ARG A 45 -26.79 -25.66 -34.72
CA ARG A 45 -27.73 -26.70 -34.31
C ARG A 45 -27.93 -27.71 -35.43
N ASN A 46 -28.11 -28.96 -35.06
CA ASN A 46 -28.47 -30.00 -36.01
C ASN A 46 -29.97 -29.99 -36.35
N SER A 47 -30.41 -30.86 -37.26
CA SER A 47 -31.83 -31.02 -37.64
C SER A 47 -32.76 -31.40 -36.48
N GLN A 48 -32.22 -31.95 -35.39
CA GLN A 48 -32.93 -32.28 -34.16
C GLN A 48 -32.85 -31.16 -33.10
N ASN A 49 -32.39 -29.97 -33.49
CA ASN A 49 -32.22 -28.80 -32.63
C ASN A 49 -31.18 -28.97 -31.48
N ASN A 50 -30.31 -29.99 -31.57
CA ASN A 50 -29.20 -30.18 -30.64
C ASN A 50 -28.04 -29.26 -31.00
N ARG A 51 -27.45 -28.62 -29.98
CA ARG A 51 -26.28 -27.74 -30.13
C ARG A 51 -25.07 -28.53 -30.61
N LEU A 52 -24.33 -27.95 -31.53
CA LEU A 52 -23.07 -28.43 -32.07
C LEU A 52 -21.96 -27.46 -31.68
N TYR A 53 -20.82 -28.02 -31.29
CA TYR A 53 -19.71 -27.25 -30.73
C TYR A 53 -18.47 -27.37 -31.61
N THR A 54 -17.83 -26.26 -31.89
CA THR A 54 -16.50 -26.26 -32.51
C THR A 54 -15.43 -26.48 -31.44
N GLN A 55 -14.22 -26.85 -31.88
CA GLN A 55 -13.06 -26.93 -30.98
C GLN A 55 -12.81 -25.60 -30.24
N LYS A 56 -13.01 -24.47 -30.93
CA LYS A 56 -12.91 -23.14 -30.32
C LYS A 56 -13.91 -22.97 -29.17
N ASN A 57 -15.15 -23.44 -29.33
CA ASN A 57 -16.13 -23.34 -28.25
C ASN A 57 -15.68 -24.11 -27.00
N ILE A 58 -15.00 -25.26 -27.18
CA ILE A 58 -14.44 -26.04 -26.07
C ILE A 58 -13.36 -25.23 -25.33
N GLU A 59 -12.47 -24.57 -26.06
CA GLU A 59 -11.42 -23.71 -25.49
C GLU A 59 -12.04 -22.52 -24.75
N ASP A 60 -12.98 -21.82 -25.39
CA ASP A 60 -13.69 -20.68 -24.77
C ASP A 60 -14.40 -21.10 -23.47
N PHE A 61 -15.01 -22.30 -23.44
CA PHE A 61 -15.63 -22.82 -22.21
C PHE A 61 -14.59 -23.09 -21.10
N LYS A 62 -13.39 -23.59 -21.45
CA LYS A 62 -12.31 -23.79 -20.46
C LYS A 62 -11.85 -22.46 -19.88
N GLU A 63 -11.69 -21.44 -20.71
CA GLU A 63 -11.32 -20.10 -20.27
C GLU A 63 -12.41 -19.50 -19.37
N MET A 64 -13.68 -19.65 -19.75
CA MET A 64 -14.82 -19.13 -18.98
C MET A 64 -14.87 -19.76 -17.59
N VAL A 65 -14.73 -21.09 -17.53
CA VAL A 65 -14.68 -21.80 -16.25
C VAL A 65 -13.46 -21.35 -15.44
N LYS A 66 -12.28 -21.21 -16.04
CA LYS A 66 -11.07 -20.75 -15.35
C LYS A 66 -11.24 -19.35 -14.75
N LEU A 67 -11.76 -18.39 -15.52
CA LEU A 67 -12.02 -17.02 -15.04
C LEU A 67 -13.06 -16.99 -13.91
N SER A 68 -14.08 -17.84 -13.99
CA SER A 68 -15.13 -17.89 -12.97
C SER A 68 -14.66 -18.36 -11.58
N HIS A 69 -13.52 -19.05 -11.48
CA HIS A 69 -12.93 -19.44 -10.19
C HIS A 69 -12.16 -18.28 -9.50
N GLY A 70 -12.07 -17.10 -10.13
CA GLY A 70 -11.44 -15.93 -9.54
C GLY A 70 -12.26 -15.29 -8.40
N PRO A 71 -11.63 -14.47 -7.55
CA PRO A 71 -12.34 -13.77 -6.48
C PRO A 71 -13.36 -12.79 -7.06
N LYS A 72 -14.61 -12.87 -6.56
CA LYS A 72 -15.76 -12.05 -7.02
C LYS A 72 -16.14 -12.22 -8.51
N MET A 73 -15.67 -13.28 -9.18
CA MET A 73 -16.04 -13.59 -10.56
C MET A 73 -17.20 -14.61 -10.60
N THR A 74 -18.09 -14.44 -11.57
CA THR A 74 -19.16 -15.40 -11.87
C THR A 74 -19.03 -15.92 -13.30
N LEU A 75 -19.68 -17.05 -13.58
CA LEU A 75 -19.71 -17.61 -14.95
C LEU A 75 -20.33 -16.64 -15.96
N GLU A 76 -21.34 -15.86 -15.56
CA GLU A 76 -21.95 -14.85 -16.44
C GLU A 76 -20.96 -13.71 -16.75
N THR A 77 -20.25 -13.19 -15.75
CA THR A 77 -19.23 -12.14 -15.97
C THR A 77 -18.07 -12.64 -16.82
N ALA A 78 -17.66 -13.89 -16.65
CA ALA A 78 -16.62 -14.51 -17.46
C ALA A 78 -17.08 -14.70 -18.92
N ALA A 79 -18.33 -15.08 -19.14
CA ALA A 79 -18.90 -15.24 -20.48
C ALA A 79 -18.94 -13.91 -21.26
N ILE A 80 -19.31 -12.80 -20.60
CA ILE A 80 -19.31 -11.46 -21.20
C ILE A 80 -17.91 -11.05 -21.68
N GLN A 81 -16.85 -11.47 -20.97
CA GLN A 81 -15.47 -11.14 -21.33
C GLN A 81 -14.94 -11.95 -22.51
N ILE A 82 -15.35 -13.22 -22.64
CA ILE A 82 -14.82 -14.15 -23.64
C ILE A 82 -15.63 -14.14 -24.93
N TYR A 83 -16.95 -13.99 -24.83
CA TYR A 83 -17.85 -14.08 -25.98
C TYR A 83 -18.32 -12.69 -26.42
N PRO A 84 -17.94 -12.24 -27.63
CA PRO A 84 -18.39 -10.94 -28.14
C PRO A 84 -19.89 -11.00 -28.46
N THR A 85 -20.64 -10.00 -27.96
CA THR A 85 -22.05 -9.76 -28.31
C THR A 85 -22.18 -9.30 -29.77
N THR A 86 -23.22 -9.77 -30.46
CA THR A 86 -23.42 -9.56 -31.91
C THR A 86 -23.68 -8.10 -32.30
N ASP A 87 -24.08 -7.24 -31.37
CA ASP A 87 -24.33 -5.81 -31.60
C ASP A 87 -23.12 -4.90 -31.25
N VAL A 88 -22.02 -5.48 -30.77
CA VAL A 88 -20.88 -4.74 -30.19
C VAL A 88 -19.72 -4.61 -31.19
N LYS A 89 -20.01 -4.62 -32.50
CA LYS A 89 -19.00 -4.25 -33.51
C LYS A 89 -19.16 -2.84 -34.10
N SER A 90 -20.26 -2.12 -33.85
CA SER A 90 -20.43 -0.74 -34.33
C SER A 90 -20.62 0.33 -33.25
N GLU A 91 -21.13 0.01 -32.04
CA GLU A 91 -21.42 1.06 -31.03
C GLU A 91 -20.48 1.07 -29.81
N SER A 92 -19.75 -0.02 -29.56
CA SER A 92 -18.83 -0.12 -28.41
C SER A 92 -17.44 0.45 -28.66
N LYS A 93 -17.02 0.63 -29.90
CA LYS A 93 -15.75 1.31 -30.20
C LYS A 93 -15.77 2.80 -29.83
N ALA A 94 -16.94 3.44 -29.86
CA ALA A 94 -17.09 4.85 -29.46
C ALA A 94 -17.17 5.00 -27.93
N LYS A 95 -17.91 4.13 -27.24
CA LYS A 95 -17.97 4.17 -25.76
C LYS A 95 -16.69 3.70 -25.08
N GLN A 96 -15.99 2.71 -25.65
CA GLN A 96 -14.67 2.30 -25.15
C GLN A 96 -13.58 3.35 -25.41
N SER A 97 -13.64 4.14 -26.48
CA SER A 97 -12.67 5.23 -26.69
C SER A 97 -12.84 6.36 -25.68
N ASP A 98 -14.09 6.70 -25.36
CA ASP A 98 -14.39 7.78 -24.41
C ASP A 98 -14.03 7.34 -22.98
N GLU A 99 -14.36 6.10 -22.59
CA GLU A 99 -14.01 5.56 -21.27
C GLU A 99 -12.49 5.35 -21.12
N VAL A 100 -11.79 4.92 -22.17
CA VAL A 100 -10.33 4.79 -22.15
C VAL A 100 -9.64 6.15 -22.07
N THR A 101 -10.16 7.19 -22.73
CA THR A 101 -9.60 8.54 -22.64
C THR A 101 -9.88 9.19 -21.28
N GLU A 102 -11.06 8.98 -20.70
CA GLU A 102 -11.38 9.40 -19.32
C GLU A 102 -10.49 8.69 -18.28
N LEU A 103 -10.24 7.39 -18.45
CA LEU A 103 -9.31 6.65 -17.59
C LEU A 103 -7.87 7.16 -17.75
N GLN A 104 -7.41 7.46 -18.97
CA GLN A 104 -6.08 8.02 -19.21
C GLN A 104 -5.91 9.40 -18.57
N THR A 105 -6.91 10.27 -18.67
CA THR A 105 -6.86 11.60 -18.02
C THR A 105 -6.87 11.47 -16.50
N THR A 106 -7.62 10.52 -15.95
CA THR A 106 -7.65 10.22 -14.51
C THR A 106 -6.31 9.70 -14.02
N VAL A 107 -5.68 8.78 -14.77
CA VAL A 107 -4.34 8.26 -14.45
C VAL A 107 -3.31 9.39 -14.48
N ALA A 108 -3.30 10.21 -15.52
CA ALA A 108 -2.37 11.35 -15.62
C ALA A 108 -2.55 12.34 -14.46
N LYS A 109 -3.80 12.59 -14.04
CA LYS A 109 -4.10 13.42 -12.88
C LYS A 109 -3.56 12.79 -11.58
N LEU A 110 -3.81 11.51 -11.35
CA LEU A 110 -3.32 10.78 -10.17
C LEU A 110 -1.79 10.73 -10.12
N GLU A 111 -1.12 10.52 -11.24
CA GLU A 111 0.34 10.59 -11.34
C GLU A 111 0.88 11.98 -10.98
N SER A 112 0.22 13.04 -11.48
CA SER A 112 0.60 14.41 -11.14
C SER A 112 0.41 14.72 -9.65
N GLU A 113 -0.67 14.21 -9.03
CA GLU A 113 -0.95 14.37 -7.60
C GLU A 113 0.05 13.57 -6.75
N ASN A 114 0.37 12.34 -7.14
CA ASN A 114 1.39 11.54 -6.47
C ASN A 114 2.76 12.21 -6.52
N LYS A 115 3.16 12.76 -7.67
CA LYS A 115 4.42 13.51 -7.79
C LYS A 115 4.46 14.74 -6.88
N LYS A 116 3.34 15.45 -6.74
CA LYS A 116 3.24 16.57 -5.77
C LYS A 116 3.37 16.08 -4.34
N ARG A 117 2.68 14.99 -3.97
CA ARG A 117 2.77 14.39 -2.63
C ARG A 117 4.19 13.92 -2.31
N GLU A 118 4.89 13.32 -3.27
CA GLU A 118 6.30 12.92 -3.11
C GLU A 118 7.23 14.11 -2.84
N LEU A 119 7.02 15.24 -3.53
CA LEU A 119 7.77 16.47 -3.26
C LEU A 119 7.49 17.00 -1.86
N THR A 120 6.22 17.08 -1.45
CA THR A 120 5.85 17.52 -0.09
C THR A 120 6.41 16.58 0.99
N ILE A 121 6.43 15.27 0.76
CA ILE A 121 7.03 14.31 1.70
C ILE A 121 8.53 14.57 1.83
N LYS A 122 9.23 14.86 0.73
CA LYS A 122 10.67 15.19 0.78
C LYS A 122 10.94 16.49 1.55
N GLU A 123 10.14 17.52 1.33
CA GLU A 123 10.25 18.80 2.06
C GLU A 123 10.04 18.59 3.56
N LEU A 124 8.98 17.89 3.96
CA LEU A 124 8.69 17.59 5.37
C LEU A 124 9.78 16.72 6.02
N GLN A 125 10.37 15.78 5.28
CA GLN A 125 11.51 14.99 5.77
C GLN A 125 12.74 15.86 6.03
N GLN A 126 13.00 16.84 5.17
CA GLN A 126 14.10 17.78 5.35
C GLN A 126 13.86 18.70 6.54
N GLU A 127 12.66 19.25 6.69
CA GLU A 127 12.28 20.05 7.86
C GLU A 127 12.40 19.26 9.16
N LEU A 128 11.99 17.98 9.17
CA LEU A 128 12.16 17.11 10.34
C LEU A 128 13.63 16.88 10.69
N ALA A 129 14.49 16.69 9.69
CA ALA A 129 15.92 16.51 9.92
C ALA A 129 16.56 17.79 10.50
N ASP A 130 16.18 18.96 10.00
CA ASP A 130 16.69 20.24 10.49
C ASP A 130 16.15 20.55 11.91
N ALA A 131 14.89 20.25 12.18
CA ALA A 131 14.30 20.36 13.51
C ALA A 131 14.98 19.40 14.52
N GLN A 132 15.33 18.19 14.10
CA GLN A 132 16.08 17.25 14.93
C GLN A 132 17.48 17.78 15.28
N LYS A 133 18.22 18.29 14.31
CA LYS A 133 19.54 18.92 14.55
C LYS A 133 19.44 20.11 15.50
N SER A 134 18.46 20.98 15.29
CA SER A 134 18.20 22.12 16.18
C SER A 134 17.92 21.66 17.61
N LYS A 135 17.11 20.61 17.78
CA LYS A 135 16.82 20.02 19.09
C LYS A 135 18.07 19.45 19.75
N GLU A 136 18.91 18.75 19.02
CA GLU A 136 20.18 18.20 19.54
C GLU A 136 21.13 19.31 19.98
N GLN A 137 21.25 20.39 19.19
CA GLN A 137 22.04 21.57 19.54
C GLN A 137 21.53 22.24 20.82
N LEU A 138 20.22 22.47 20.92
CA LEU A 138 19.61 23.05 22.13
C LEU A 138 19.79 22.14 23.34
N GLN A 139 19.72 20.83 23.18
CA GLN A 139 20.00 19.89 24.26
C GLN A 139 21.47 19.97 24.73
N ALA A 140 22.42 20.05 23.79
CA ALA A 140 23.82 20.23 24.12
C ALA A 140 24.07 21.56 24.85
N GLU A 141 23.50 22.68 24.38
CA GLU A 141 23.57 23.98 25.05
C GLU A 141 22.96 23.95 26.45
N LEU A 142 21.82 23.27 26.64
CA LEU A 142 21.23 23.11 27.97
C LEU A 142 22.12 22.29 28.90
N THR A 143 22.81 21.26 28.41
CA THR A 143 23.74 20.48 29.23
C THR A 143 24.96 21.29 29.64
N THR A 144 25.55 22.07 28.73
CA THR A 144 26.72 22.90 29.03
C THR A 144 26.36 24.04 29.97
N LEU A 145 25.21 24.68 29.79
CA LEU A 145 24.72 25.71 30.72
C LEU A 145 24.46 25.16 32.13
N LYS A 146 23.90 23.95 32.24
CA LYS A 146 23.73 23.28 33.54
C LYS A 146 25.07 23.01 34.22
N GLN A 147 26.03 22.44 33.50
CA GLN A 147 27.39 22.21 34.02
C GLN A 147 28.05 23.50 34.47
N GLN A 148 28.00 24.56 33.66
CA GLN A 148 28.54 25.87 34.05
C GLN A 148 27.84 26.47 35.28
N ALA A 149 26.53 26.23 35.44
CA ALA A 149 25.79 26.68 36.62
C ALA A 149 26.21 25.91 37.87
N GLU A 150 26.38 24.58 37.77
CA GLU A 150 26.88 23.71 38.84
C GLU A 150 28.31 24.10 39.23
N GLU A 151 29.23 24.24 38.27
CA GLU A 151 30.61 24.65 38.51
C GLU A 151 30.70 26.03 39.17
N LYS A 152 29.84 26.98 38.78
CA LYS A 152 29.76 28.29 39.43
C LYS A 152 29.23 28.17 40.86
N ALA A 153 28.21 27.34 41.10
CA ALA A 153 27.69 27.13 42.45
C ALA A 153 28.74 26.48 43.36
N GLU A 154 29.45 25.46 42.88
CA GLU A 154 30.53 24.79 43.60
C GLU A 154 31.69 25.76 43.87
N ASN A 155 32.20 26.47 42.86
CA ASN A 155 33.27 27.47 43.07
C ASN A 155 32.88 28.59 44.04
N THR A 156 31.60 28.99 44.07
CA THR A 156 31.12 30.01 45.02
C THR A 156 31.05 29.45 46.44
N SER A 157 30.71 28.17 46.60
CA SER A 157 30.71 27.47 47.89
C SER A 157 32.13 27.25 48.43
N VAL A 158 33.05 26.77 47.60
CA VAL A 158 34.47 26.55 47.97
C VAL A 158 35.14 27.87 48.34
N LYS A 159 34.93 28.94 47.57
CA LYS A 159 35.46 30.29 47.90
C LYS A 159 34.89 30.84 49.21
N LYS A 160 33.63 30.55 49.55
CA LYS A 160 33.06 30.91 50.86
C LYS A 160 33.72 30.12 51.99
N ASP A 161 33.91 28.82 51.81
CA ASP A 161 34.54 27.96 52.81
C ASP A 161 36.02 28.29 53.04
N GLU A 162 36.78 28.60 51.98
CA GLU A 162 38.17 29.05 52.10
C GLU A 162 38.27 30.41 52.80
N ASN A 163 37.39 31.37 52.47
CA ASN A 163 37.36 32.67 53.12
C ASN A 163 37.00 32.55 54.62
N ILE A 164 36.09 31.64 54.98
CA ILE A 164 35.77 31.36 56.39
C ILE A 164 36.98 30.73 57.10
N LYS A 165 37.68 29.78 56.47
CA LYS A 165 38.88 29.15 57.04
C LYS A 165 40.02 30.14 57.26
N GLU A 166 40.27 31.06 56.32
CA GLU A 166 41.25 32.14 56.48
C GLU A 166 40.91 33.05 57.66
N ARG A 167 39.66 33.52 57.77
CA ARG A 167 39.23 34.41 58.87
C ARG A 167 39.27 33.73 60.24
N VAL A 168 38.99 32.42 60.31
CA VAL A 168 39.11 31.65 61.55
C VAL A 168 40.59 31.45 61.93
N ASN A 169 41.46 31.17 60.96
CA ASN A 169 42.89 30.99 61.21
C ASN A 169 43.58 32.31 61.63
N GLU A 170 43.14 33.45 61.10
CA GLU A 170 43.59 34.78 61.51
C GLU A 170 43.18 35.10 62.96
N LYS A 171 41.91 34.84 63.34
CA LYS A 171 41.44 35.01 64.73
C LYS A 171 42.13 34.10 65.74
N VAL A 172 42.37 32.84 65.39
CA VAL A 172 43.00 31.87 66.31
C VAL A 172 44.49 32.13 66.51
N ASN A 173 45.15 32.83 65.58
CA ASN A 173 46.56 33.22 65.74
C ASN A 173 46.75 34.45 66.64
N ASP A 174 45.75 35.34 66.73
CA ASP A 174 45.74 36.45 67.69
C ASP A 174 45.41 35.99 69.12
N ASP A 175 44.58 34.95 69.28
CA ASP A 175 44.13 34.48 70.60
C ASP A 175 45.11 33.53 71.33
N LYS A 176 46.29 33.23 70.77
CA LYS A 176 47.31 32.38 71.44
C LYS A 176 48.23 33.11 72.42
N LYS A 177 47.93 34.36 72.79
CA LYS A 177 48.68 35.11 73.82
C LYS A 177 47.77 35.80 74.85
N GLY A 178 46.81 35.07 75.42
CA GLY A 178 46.00 35.60 76.52
C GLY A 178 45.54 34.51 77.48
N HIS A 179 46.22 34.39 78.62
CA HIS A 179 45.92 33.49 79.73
C HIS A 179 44.52 33.71 80.33
N TRP A 180 43.48 33.18 79.69
CA TRP A 180 42.11 33.27 80.20
C TRP A 180 41.79 32.29 81.34
N TRP A 181 42.63 31.28 81.56
CA TRP A 181 42.41 30.25 82.59
C TRP A 181 42.82 30.66 84.02
N ASN A 182 43.54 31.79 84.21
CA ASN A 182 44.09 32.17 85.51
C ASN A 182 43.13 32.96 86.43
N LYS A 183 41.86 33.14 86.03
CA LYS A 183 40.85 33.92 86.78
C LYS A 183 39.77 33.06 87.45
N PHE A 184 39.78 31.75 87.24
CA PHE A 184 38.72 30.85 87.75
C PHE A 184 39.17 29.97 88.94
N MET A 185 40.43 30.08 89.39
CA MET A 185 40.97 29.27 90.50
C MET A 185 41.66 30.08 91.62
N SER A 186 41.15 31.27 91.96
CA SER A 186 41.50 31.94 93.24
C SER A 186 40.34 32.68 93.84
#